data_AF-R7FKU1-F1
#
_entry.id   AF-R7FKU1-F1
#
_cell.length_a   1.000
_cell.length_b   1.000
_cell.length_c   1.000
_cell.angle_alpha   90.00
_cell.angle_beta   90.00
_cell.angle_gamma   90.00
#
_symmetry.space_group_name_H-M   'P 1'
#
loop_
_entity.id
_entity.type
_entity.pdbx_description
1 polymer ?
#
loop_
_entity_poly.entity_id
_entity_poly.type
_entity_poly.pdbx_seq_one_letter_code
_entity_poly.pdbx_strand_id
1 'polypeptide(L)'
;MIKKIFFNFIKVVLIILPIIVFCTDFIKTFWGPIYKLNVNSSNITAIEETLQKDNIEIENLNNVIKIELCGRGLWDYESLDFYYSDGKSKSVNLYTTEQHYYIEEYLYNNTFNYDYIFKISIFISLATIAFTIYVGIRKKK
;
A
#
# COMPACT_ATOMS: atom_id res chain seq x y z
N MET A 1 13.52 23.92 -30.89
CA MET A 1 13.99 24.06 -29.49
C MET A 1 13.03 23.40 -28.49
N ILE A 2 11.73 23.69 -28.56
CA ILE A 2 10.68 23.12 -27.68
C ILE A 2 10.67 21.58 -27.66
N LYS A 3 10.75 20.92 -28.82
CA LYS A 3 10.83 19.44 -28.88
C LYS A 3 12.00 18.85 -28.07
N LYS A 4 13.18 19.49 -28.13
CA LYS A 4 14.37 19.03 -27.41
C LYS A 4 14.24 19.22 -25.89
N ILE A 5 13.64 20.33 -25.47
CA ILE A 5 13.32 20.61 -24.06
C ILE A 5 12.29 19.60 -23.54
N PHE A 6 11.24 19.33 -24.33
CA PHE A 6 10.20 18.36 -23.99
C PHE A 6 10.74 16.94 -23.83
N PHE A 7 11.59 16.47 -24.76
CA PHE A 7 12.23 15.15 -24.62
C PHE A 7 13.19 15.07 -23.44
N ASN A 8 13.89 16.16 -23.11
CA ASN A 8 14.74 16.20 -21.91
C ASN A 8 13.91 16.17 -20.63
N PHE A 9 12.77 16.87 -20.60
CA PHE A 9 11.83 16.81 -19.47
C PHE A 9 11.30 15.39 -19.24
N ILE A 10 10.85 14.71 -20.31
CA ILE A 10 10.40 13.31 -20.23
C ILE A 10 11.49 12.40 -19.65
N LYS A 11 12.75 12.57 -20.08
CA LYS A 11 13.88 11.79 -19.54
C LYS A 11 14.08 12.02 -18.05
N VAL A 12 14.02 13.27 -17.59
CA VAL A 12 14.16 13.60 -16.17
C VAL A 12 13.03 12.96 -15.36
N VAL A 13 11.79 13.05 -15.83
CA VAL A 13 10.64 12.40 -15.21
C VAL A 13 10.85 10.89 -15.14
N LEU A 14 11.25 10.24 -16.23
CA LEU A 14 11.50 8.80 -16.26
C LEU A 14 12.64 8.32 -15.35
N ILE A 15 13.60 9.19 -15.03
CA ILE A 15 14.70 8.86 -14.10
C ILE A 15 14.26 9.05 -12.64
N ILE A 16 13.47 10.09 -12.35
CA ILE A 16 13.04 10.42 -10.99
C ILE A 16 11.85 9.56 -10.55
N LEU A 17 10.94 9.19 -11.46
CA LEU A 17 9.78 8.35 -11.18
C LEU A 17 10.15 7.05 -10.44
N PRO A 18 11.17 6.28 -10.86
CA PRO A 18 11.70 5.14 -10.12
C PRO A 18 12.02 5.40 -8.65
N ILE A 19 12.66 6.55 -8.37
CA ILE A 19 13.16 6.90 -7.04
C ILE A 19 11.98 7.29 -6.16
N ILE A 20 11.05 8.11 -6.68
CA ILE A 20 9.83 8.49 -5.96
C ILE A 20 9.01 7.25 -5.63
N VAL A 21 8.82 6.37 -6.62
CA VAL A 21 8.16 5.08 -6.46
C VAL A 21 8.87 4.34 -5.32
N PHE A 22 10.16 4.02 -5.44
CA PHE A 22 10.91 3.28 -4.42
C PHE A 22 10.80 3.88 -3.00
N CYS A 23 10.92 5.20 -2.86
CA CYS A 23 10.75 5.87 -1.57
C CYS A 23 9.34 5.71 -1.00
N THR A 24 8.31 5.76 -1.84
CA THR A 24 6.92 5.52 -1.40
C THR A 24 6.63 4.06 -1.07
N ASP A 25 7.29 3.09 -1.73
CA ASP A 25 7.24 1.67 -1.29
C ASP A 25 7.77 1.58 0.11
N PHE A 26 8.99 2.10 0.29
CA PHE A 26 9.73 1.96 1.51
C PHE A 26 8.93 2.55 2.67
N ILE A 27 8.32 3.72 2.48
CA ILE A 27 7.44 4.33 3.49
C ILE A 27 6.20 3.46 3.75
N LYS A 28 5.59 2.83 2.75
CA LYS A 28 4.41 1.98 2.93
C LYS A 28 4.75 0.65 3.61
N THR A 29 5.70 -0.08 3.04
CA THR A 29 6.20 -1.35 3.56
C THR A 29 6.68 -1.20 4.99
N PHE A 30 7.35 -0.08 5.30
CA PHE A 30 7.82 0.14 6.65
C PHE A 30 6.74 0.74 7.57
N TRP A 31 6.11 1.86 7.21
CA TRP A 31 5.41 2.72 8.17
C TRP A 31 4.00 3.13 7.71
N GLY A 32 3.51 2.58 6.59
CA GLY A 32 2.30 3.07 5.95
C GLY A 32 1.18 2.04 5.83
N PRO A 33 -0.04 2.53 5.53
CA PRO A 33 -1.21 1.68 5.33
C PRO A 33 -1.08 0.88 4.02
N ILE A 34 -1.13 -0.44 4.16
CA ILE A 34 -1.18 -1.43 3.08
C ILE A 34 -2.60 -1.44 2.49
N TYR A 35 -3.61 -1.60 3.35
CA TYR A 35 -5.02 -1.58 2.96
C TYR A 35 -5.75 -0.42 3.63
N LYS A 36 -6.68 0.19 2.89
CA LYS A 36 -7.57 1.24 3.39
C LYS A 36 -8.99 0.96 2.96
N LEU A 37 -9.89 0.85 3.93
CA LEU A 37 -11.31 0.64 3.67
C LEU A 37 -12.14 1.66 4.44
N ASN A 38 -13.04 2.35 3.75
CA ASN A 38 -14.07 3.15 4.41
C ASN A 38 -15.19 2.24 4.88
N VAL A 39 -15.58 2.35 6.14
CA VAL A 39 -16.66 1.57 6.73
C VAL A 39 -17.99 2.26 6.45
N ASN A 40 -18.97 1.50 6.00
CA ASN A 40 -20.31 1.97 5.70
C ASN A 40 -21.34 0.83 5.86
N SER A 41 -22.62 1.15 5.65
CA SER A 41 -23.72 0.20 5.84
C SER A 41 -23.64 -1.05 4.94
N SER A 42 -22.89 -1.01 3.83
CA SER A 42 -22.78 -2.16 2.91
C SER A 42 -21.72 -3.18 3.31
N ASN A 43 -20.71 -2.78 4.09
CA ASN A 43 -19.59 -3.65 4.45
C ASN A 43 -19.47 -3.93 5.96
N ILE A 44 -20.14 -3.15 6.81
CA ILE A 44 -19.98 -3.26 8.27
C ILE A 44 -20.30 -4.65 8.82
N THR A 45 -21.32 -5.34 8.32
CA THR A 45 -21.67 -6.70 8.76
C THR A 45 -20.58 -7.71 8.39
N ALA A 46 -20.01 -7.62 7.18
CA ALA A 46 -18.92 -8.51 6.78
C ALA A 46 -17.64 -8.24 7.58
N ILE A 47 -17.37 -6.98 7.92
CA ILE A 47 -16.27 -6.59 8.81
C ILE A 47 -16.51 -7.18 10.21
N GLU A 48 -17.72 -7.08 10.74
CA GLU A 48 -18.06 -7.63 12.05
C GLU A 48 -17.86 -9.15 12.09
N GLU A 49 -18.36 -9.88 11.10
CA GLU A 49 -18.21 -11.33 11.00
C GLU A 49 -16.74 -11.78 10.89
N THR A 50 -15.93 -11.04 10.15
CA THR A 50 -14.49 -11.35 10.01
C THR A 50 -13.73 -11.09 11.31
N LEU A 51 -14.00 -9.98 11.99
CA LEU A 51 -13.43 -9.68 13.30
C LEU A 51 -13.83 -10.72 14.35
N GLN A 52 -15.08 -11.19 14.34
CA GLN A 52 -15.54 -12.25 15.23
C GLN A 52 -14.80 -13.57 14.99
N LYS A 53 -14.59 -13.97 13.73
CA LYS A 53 -13.80 -15.17 13.40
C LYS A 53 -12.35 -15.06 13.87
N ASP A 54 -11.80 -13.85 13.86
CA ASP A 54 -10.44 -13.54 14.32
C ASP A 54 -10.35 -13.35 15.85
N ASN A 55 -11.46 -13.47 16.58
CA ASN A 55 -11.57 -13.16 18.02
C ASN A 55 -11.09 -11.74 18.38
N ILE A 56 -11.35 -10.76 17.51
CA ILE A 56 -10.99 -9.35 17.73
C ILE A 56 -12.25 -8.58 18.16
N GLU A 57 -12.24 -8.10 19.41
CA GLU A 57 -13.34 -7.31 19.96
C GLU A 57 -13.12 -5.79 19.77
N ILE A 58 -14.05 -5.17 19.04
CA ILE A 58 -14.07 -3.73 18.79
C ILE A 58 -15.35 -3.13 19.36
N GLU A 59 -15.19 -2.28 20.38
CA GLU A 59 -16.30 -1.49 20.92
C GLU A 59 -16.81 -0.51 19.86
N ASN A 60 -18.14 -0.45 19.72
CA ASN A 60 -18.84 0.50 18.87
C ASN A 60 -18.38 0.48 17.40
N LEU A 61 -18.33 -0.70 16.77
CA LEU A 61 -17.99 -0.85 15.34
C LEU A 61 -18.85 0.06 14.43
N ASN A 62 -20.11 0.30 14.81
CA ASN A 62 -21.03 1.22 14.11
C ASN A 62 -20.53 2.67 14.02
N ASN A 63 -19.60 3.07 14.89
CA ASN A 63 -19.00 4.40 14.88
C ASN A 63 -17.66 4.45 14.13
N VAL A 64 -17.15 3.30 13.68
CA VAL A 64 -15.93 3.23 12.87
C VAL A 64 -16.27 3.74 11.47
N ILE A 65 -15.47 4.69 10.98
CA ILE A 65 -15.63 5.29 9.64
C ILE A 65 -14.57 4.79 8.66
N LYS A 66 -13.45 4.27 9.16
CA LYS A 66 -12.32 3.82 8.34
C LYS A 66 -11.52 2.76 9.10
N ILE A 67 -11.06 1.76 8.36
CA ILE A 67 -10.09 0.76 8.80
C ILE A 67 -8.85 0.86 7.91
N GLU A 68 -7.68 0.83 8.53
CA GLU A 68 -6.40 0.74 7.82
C GLU A 68 -5.61 -0.46 8.37
N LEU A 69 -5.03 -1.27 7.48
CA LEU A 69 -4.04 -2.27 7.86
C LEU A 69 -2.67 -1.72 7.48
N CYS A 70 -1.83 -1.49 8.47
CA CYS A 70 -0.50 -0.90 8.33
C CYS A 70 0.58 -1.97 8.36
N GLY A 71 1.62 -1.76 7.54
CA GLY A 71 2.71 -2.72 7.40
C GLY A 71 3.55 -2.88 8.67
N ARG A 72 4.26 -4.01 8.72
CA ARG A 72 4.98 -4.46 9.91
C ARG A 72 6.14 -3.56 10.31
N GLY A 73 6.76 -2.87 9.35
CA GLY A 73 7.93 -2.05 9.65
C GLY A 73 9.08 -2.87 10.17
N LEU A 74 9.53 -2.51 11.38
CA LEU A 74 10.56 -3.23 12.13
C LEU A 74 9.97 -4.18 13.17
N TRP A 75 8.65 -4.31 13.19
CA TRP A 75 7.90 -5.17 14.10
C TRP A 75 7.58 -6.51 13.43
N ASP A 76 7.12 -7.46 14.23
CA ASP A 76 6.67 -8.79 13.81
C ASP A 76 5.15 -8.87 13.55
N TYR A 77 4.43 -7.75 13.72
CA TYR A 77 2.98 -7.66 13.53
C TYR A 77 2.59 -6.52 12.58
N GLU A 78 1.45 -6.68 11.91
CA GLU A 78 0.76 -5.62 11.18
C GLU A 78 -0.21 -4.89 12.12
N SER A 79 -0.41 -3.59 11.94
CA SER A 79 -1.32 -2.82 12.80
C SER A 79 -2.67 -2.65 12.11
N LEU A 80 -3.73 -3.20 12.70
CA LEU A 80 -5.10 -3.00 12.26
C LEU A 80 -5.70 -1.81 13.02
N ASP A 81 -5.80 -0.68 12.33
CA ASP A 81 -6.20 0.60 12.88
C ASP A 81 -7.66 0.92 12.54
N PHE A 82 -8.45 1.19 13.58
CA PHE A 82 -9.85 1.59 13.50
C PHE A 82 -9.96 3.08 13.82
N TYR A 83 -10.59 3.84 12.92
CA TYR A 83 -10.80 5.27 13.07
C TYR A 83 -12.29 5.54 13.27
N TYR A 84 -12.61 6.28 14.33
CA TYR A 84 -13.98 6.56 14.75
C TYR A 84 -14.42 7.95 14.30
N SER A 85 -15.73 8.13 14.16
CA SER A 85 -16.35 9.42 13.79
C SER A 85 -16.11 10.55 14.80
N ASP A 86 -15.85 10.22 16.07
CA ASP A 86 -15.50 11.16 17.13
C ASP A 86 -14.01 11.57 17.11
N GLY A 87 -13.25 11.11 16.12
CA GLY A 87 -11.84 11.41 15.94
C GLY A 87 -10.90 10.52 16.76
N LYS A 88 -11.42 9.56 17.54
CA LYS A 88 -10.58 8.58 18.23
C LYS A 88 -10.07 7.51 17.27
N SER A 89 -9.04 6.80 17.70
CA SER A 89 -8.52 5.62 17.02
C SER A 89 -8.20 4.50 18.00
N LYS A 90 -8.31 3.26 17.55
CA LYS A 90 -7.87 2.05 18.26
C LYS A 90 -7.07 1.18 17.31
N SER A 91 -6.00 0.57 17.79
CA SER A 91 -5.16 -0.34 17.00
C SER A 91 -5.12 -1.72 17.62
N VAL A 92 -5.09 -2.75 16.78
CA VAL A 92 -4.94 -4.15 17.15
C VAL A 92 -3.77 -4.74 16.37
N ASN A 93 -2.88 -5.44 17.06
CA ASN A 93 -1.72 -6.06 16.43
C ASN A 93 -2.11 -7.41 15.81
N LEU A 94 -1.82 -7.59 14.52
CA LEU A 94 -2.03 -8.84 13.79
C LEU A 94 -0.68 -9.51 13.53
N TYR A 95 -0.41 -10.60 14.23
CA TYR A 95 0.79 -11.44 14.02
C TYR A 95 0.61 -12.37 12.82
N THR A 96 0.59 -11.79 11.61
CA THR A 96 0.30 -12.49 10.35
C THR A 96 1.36 -13.52 9.94
N THR A 97 2.52 -13.54 10.60
CA THR A 97 3.51 -14.62 10.48
C THR A 97 3.15 -15.88 11.26
N GLU A 98 2.31 -15.75 12.28
CA GLU A 98 1.99 -16.82 13.22
C GLU A 98 0.62 -17.44 12.94
N GLN A 99 -0.33 -16.64 12.46
CA GLN A 99 -1.66 -17.10 12.10
C GLN A 99 -2.28 -16.30 10.95
N HIS A 100 -3.27 -16.90 10.32
CA HIS A 100 -4.09 -16.27 9.29
C HIS A 100 -5.21 -15.44 9.95
N TYR A 101 -5.46 -14.24 9.43
CA TYR A 101 -6.58 -13.39 9.85
C TYR A 101 -7.59 -13.21 8.71
N TYR A 102 -8.86 -13.49 8.97
CA TYR A 102 -9.95 -13.31 8.00
C TYR A 102 -10.16 -11.83 7.65
N ILE A 103 -9.92 -10.90 8.57
CA ILE A 103 -10.01 -9.46 8.31
C ILE A 103 -8.94 -9.01 7.32
N GLU A 104 -7.72 -9.57 7.37
CA GLU A 104 -6.66 -9.27 6.42
C GLU A 104 -7.07 -9.69 5.00
N GLU A 105 -7.59 -10.92 4.85
CA GLU A 105 -8.09 -11.43 3.56
C GLU A 105 -9.26 -10.60 3.03
N TYR A 106 -10.18 -10.20 3.91
CA TYR A 106 -11.29 -9.33 3.54
C TYR A 106 -10.81 -7.97 3.03
N LEU A 107 -9.86 -7.35 3.73
CA LEU A 107 -9.26 -6.07 3.31
C LEU A 107 -8.51 -6.22 1.99
N TYR A 108 -7.76 -7.30 1.78
CA TYR A 108 -7.09 -7.56 0.50
C TYR A 108 -8.08 -7.64 -0.68
N ASN A 109 -9.20 -8.33 -0.49
CA ASN A 109 -10.20 -8.54 -1.55
C ASN A 109 -11.08 -7.31 -1.82
N ASN A 110 -11.26 -6.43 -0.83
CA ASN A 110 -12.20 -5.31 -0.90
C ASN A 110 -11.53 -3.93 -0.94
N THR A 111 -10.20 -3.88 -0.94
CA THR A 111 -9.45 -2.62 -1.09
C THR A 111 -8.66 -2.61 -2.39
N PHE A 112 -8.41 -1.41 -2.90
CA PHE A 112 -7.58 -1.25 -4.08
C PHE A 112 -6.13 -1.61 -3.72
N ASN A 113 -5.63 -2.70 -4.27
CA ASN A 113 -4.29 -3.17 -4.00
C ASN A 113 -3.24 -2.21 -4.62
N TYR A 114 -2.81 -1.23 -3.84
CA TYR A 114 -1.76 -0.29 -4.22
C TYR A 114 -0.43 -1.02 -4.52
N ASP A 115 -0.21 -2.18 -3.91
CA ASP A 115 0.97 -3.02 -4.09
C ASP A 115 1.12 -3.48 -5.56
N TYR A 116 0.00 -3.70 -6.27
CA TYR A 116 0.03 -4.09 -7.68
C TYR A 116 0.41 -2.94 -8.62
N ILE A 117 -0.22 -1.77 -8.45
CA ILE A 117 0.16 -0.53 -9.17
C ILE A 117 1.64 -0.22 -8.92
N PHE A 118 2.06 -0.44 -7.68
CA PHE A 118 3.40 -0.15 -7.24
C PHE A 118 4.44 -1.10 -7.86
N LYS A 119 4.19 -2.42 -7.85
CA LYS A 119 5.02 -3.43 -8.54
C LYS A 119 5.15 -3.15 -10.04
N ILE A 120 4.05 -2.75 -10.71
CA ILE A 120 4.09 -2.33 -12.11
C ILE A 120 4.99 -1.11 -12.28
N SER A 121 4.89 -0.13 -11.38
CA SER A 121 5.68 1.10 -11.44
C SER A 121 7.18 0.83 -11.24
N ILE A 122 7.56 -0.06 -10.32
CA ILE A 122 8.95 -0.53 -10.17
C ILE A 122 9.42 -1.22 -11.45
N PHE A 123 8.60 -2.11 -12.01
CA PHE A 123 8.98 -2.87 -13.20
C PHE A 123 9.27 -1.95 -14.39
N ILE A 124 8.39 -0.98 -14.66
CA ILE A 124 8.58 0.04 -15.72
C ILE A 124 9.88 0.83 -15.47
N SER A 125 10.12 1.17 -14.21
CA SER A 125 11.30 1.92 -13.78
C SER A 125 12.61 1.16 -14.02
N LEU A 126 12.69 -0.09 -13.56
CA LEU A 126 13.86 -0.95 -13.76
C LEU A 126 14.10 -1.26 -15.24
N ALA A 127 13.03 -1.54 -16.00
CA ALA A 127 13.12 -1.75 -17.44
C ALA A 127 13.70 -0.52 -18.17
N THR A 128 13.29 0.68 -17.74
CA THR A 128 13.79 1.95 -18.31
C THR A 128 15.28 2.17 -18.00
N ILE A 129 15.72 1.86 -16.78
CA ILE A 129 17.14 1.93 -16.39
C ILE A 129 17.96 0.93 -17.22
N ALA A 130 17.53 -0.34 -17.28
CA ALA A 130 18.21 -1.39 -18.02
C ALA A 130 18.33 -1.06 -19.52
N PHE A 131 17.25 -0.57 -20.13
CA PHE A 131 17.24 -0.14 -21.53
C PHE A 131 18.20 1.04 -21.77
N THR A 132 18.23 2.02 -20.87
CA THR A 132 19.13 3.18 -20.96
C THR A 132 20.59 2.75 -20.90
N ILE A 133 20.94 1.86 -19.96
CA ILE A 133 22.29 1.29 -19.86
C ILE A 133 22.65 0.51 -21.12
N TYR A 134 21.75 -0.35 -21.62
CA TYR A 134 21.96 -1.14 -22.83
C TYR A 134 22.26 -0.27 -24.05
N VAL A 135 21.46 0.77 -24.30
CA VAL A 135 21.68 1.72 -25.40
C VAL A 135 23.00 2.48 -25.22
N GLY A 136 23.34 2.87 -23.99
CA GLY A 136 24.62 3.52 -23.66
C GLY A 136 25.83 2.67 -23.98
N ILE A 137 25.79 1.36 -23.67
CA ILE A 137 26.86 0.40 -24.00
C ILE A 137 26.96 0.21 -25.52
N ARG A 138 25.83 0.07 -26.22
CA ARG A 138 25.80 -0.17 -27.68
C ARG A 138 26.30 1.00 -28.51
N LYS A 139 26.23 2.24 -27.99
CA LYS A 139 26.80 3.44 -28.63
C LYS A 139 28.31 3.63 -28.40
N LYS A 140 28.88 2.91 -27.42
CA LYS A 140 30.33 2.91 -27.16
C LYS A 140 31.08 1.81 -27.93
N LYS A 141 30.36 0.83 -28.47
CA LYS A 141 30.85 -0.11 -29.50
C LYS A 141 30.59 0.48 -30.88
#